data_AF-A0AAW0A2R0-F1
#
_entry.id   AF-A0AAW0A2R0-F1
#
_cell.length_a   1.000
_cell.length_b   1.000
_cell.length_c   1.000
_cell.angle_alpha   90.00
_cell.angle_beta   90.00
_cell.angle_gamma   90.00
#
_symmetry.space_group_name_H-M   'P 1'
#
loop_
_entity.id
_entity.type
_entity.pdbx_description
1 polymer ?
#
loop_
_entity_poly.entity_id
_entity_poly.type
_entity_poly.pdbx_seq_one_letter_code
_entity_poly.pdbx_strand_id
1 'polypeptide(L)'
;MQKPENQTFMKSIGALKEDGTPNDTQFPFKNMAQGAATTVVAAFDPRIEEQPGSYLVDCVVANDQVAPHSSDPCMAKKLWDATEKLLGEKFTF
;
A
#
# COMPACT_ATOMS: atom_id res chain seq x y z
N MET A 1 -8.61 2.93 18.95
CA MET A 1 -9.42 4.14 19.19
C MET A 1 -8.74 5.31 18.51
N GLN A 2 -9.37 5.95 17.51
CA GLN A 2 -8.81 7.12 16.83
C GLN A 2 -8.86 8.32 17.79
N LYS A 3 -7.76 9.07 17.89
CA LYS A 3 -7.64 10.20 18.82
C LYS A 3 -8.51 11.39 18.36
N PRO A 4 -9.06 12.21 19.27
CA PRO A 4 -9.98 13.30 18.94
C PRO A 4 -9.41 14.31 17.95
N GLU A 5 -8.11 14.60 18.03
CA GLU A 5 -7.41 15.51 17.13
C GLU A 5 -7.49 15.07 15.64
N ASN A 6 -7.54 13.77 15.38
CA ASN A 6 -7.61 13.23 14.03
C ASN A 6 -8.99 13.44 13.42
N GLN A 7 -10.06 13.42 14.22
CA GLN A 7 -11.41 13.66 13.72
C GLN A 7 -11.60 15.12 13.30
N THR A 8 -11.06 16.06 14.07
CA THR A 8 -11.11 17.49 13.73
C THR A 8 -10.43 17.78 12.39
N PHE A 9 -9.25 17.21 12.18
CA PHE A 9 -8.54 17.32 10.90
C PHE A 9 -9.29 16.68 9.73
N MET A 10 -9.80 15.46 9.93
CA MET A 10 -10.53 14.76 8.88
C MET A 10 -11.83 15.48 8.48
N LYS A 11 -12.50 16.16 9.42
CA LYS A 11 -13.62 17.05 9.10
C LYS A 11 -13.16 18.27 8.30
N SER A 12 -12.04 18.90 8.67
CA SER A 12 -11.55 20.11 7.99
C SER A 12 -11.14 19.89 6.53
N ILE A 13 -10.66 18.68 6.20
CA ILE A 13 -10.33 18.32 4.81
C ILE A 13 -11.51 17.69 4.04
N GLY A 14 -12.70 17.63 4.66
CA GLY A 14 -13.91 17.09 4.04
C GLY A 14 -13.98 15.56 3.97
N ALA A 15 -13.03 14.85 4.59
CA ALA A 15 -12.97 13.40 4.66
C ALA A 15 -14.05 12.79 5.57
N LEU A 16 -14.47 13.52 6.61
CA LEU A 16 -15.62 13.18 7.45
C LEU A 16 -16.71 14.24 7.34
N LYS A 17 -17.97 13.81 7.42
CA LYS A 17 -19.12 14.68 7.60
C LYS A 17 -19.16 15.23 9.03
N GLU A 18 -20.04 16.19 9.29
CA GLU A 18 -20.20 16.79 10.63
C GLU A 18 -20.57 15.75 11.70
N ASP A 19 -21.33 14.72 11.32
CA ASP A 19 -21.73 13.59 12.17
C ASP A 19 -20.58 12.58 12.46
N GLY A 20 -19.40 12.79 11.86
CA GLY A 20 -18.23 11.93 12.02
C GLY A 20 -18.22 10.68 11.13
N THR A 21 -19.21 10.52 10.24
CA THR A 21 -19.21 9.45 9.23
C THR A 21 -18.34 9.81 8.02
N PRO A 22 -17.78 8.83 7.31
CA PRO A 22 -17.05 9.05 6.06
C PRO A 22 -17.86 9.84 5.03
N ASN A 23 -17.20 10.79 4.36
CA ASN A 23 -17.77 11.48 3.20
C ASN A 23 -17.50 10.67 1.92
N ASP A 24 -18.22 9.56 1.76
CA ASP A 24 -18.02 8.62 0.63
C ASP A 24 -18.27 9.23 -0.76
N THR A 25 -18.99 10.36 -0.82
CA THR A 25 -19.23 11.14 -2.04
C THR A 25 -18.00 11.88 -2.54
N GLN A 26 -17.20 12.45 -1.63
CA GLN A 26 -16.01 13.23 -1.98
C GLN A 26 -14.71 12.41 -1.80
N PHE A 27 -14.75 11.45 -0.88
CA PHE A 27 -13.66 10.55 -0.53
C PHE A 27 -14.23 9.13 -0.45
N PRO A 28 -14.22 8.34 -1.54
CA PRO A 28 -14.75 6.99 -1.51
C PRO A 28 -13.85 6.11 -0.64
N PHE A 29 -14.20 5.95 0.64
CA PHE A 29 -13.43 5.12 1.55
C PHE A 29 -13.61 3.65 1.21
N LYS A 30 -12.50 2.91 1.18
CA LYS A 30 -12.53 1.46 1.04
C LYS A 30 -13.09 0.85 2.32
N ASN A 31 -14.02 -0.10 2.16
CA ASN A 31 -14.38 -0.98 3.25
C ASN A 31 -13.24 -1.99 3.54
N MET A 32 -13.36 -2.74 4.63
CA MET A 32 -12.32 -3.69 5.03
C MET A 32 -12.02 -4.75 3.97
N ALA A 33 -13.05 -5.28 3.30
CA ALA A 33 -12.88 -6.30 2.27
C ALA A 33 -12.14 -5.72 1.04
N GLN A 34 -12.51 -4.51 0.61
CA GLN A 34 -11.84 -3.80 -0.48
C GLN A 34 -10.39 -3.47 -0.13
N GLY A 35 -10.10 -3.08 1.11
CA GLY A 35 -8.74 -2.81 1.58
C GLY A 35 -7.85 -4.04 1.57
N ALA A 36 -8.39 -5.22 1.89
CA ALA A 36 -7.65 -6.48 1.89
C ALA A 36 -7.53 -7.14 0.49
N ALA A 37 -8.41 -6.77 -0.44
CA ALA A 37 -8.57 -7.47 -1.73
C ALA A 37 -7.26 -7.56 -2.53
N THR A 38 -6.50 -6.46 -2.64
CA THR A 38 -5.25 -6.45 -3.43
C THR A 38 -4.23 -7.45 -2.89
N THR A 39 -4.11 -7.58 -1.56
CA THR A 39 -3.21 -8.57 -0.93
C THR A 39 -3.66 -9.99 -1.21
N VAL A 40 -4.98 -10.25 -1.18
CA VAL A 40 -5.54 -11.58 -1.51
C VAL A 40 -5.26 -11.92 -2.97
N VAL A 41 -5.42 -10.97 -3.89
CA VAL A 41 -5.10 -11.16 -5.31
C VAL A 41 -3.62 -11.43 -5.51
N ALA A 42 -2.74 -10.62 -4.91
CA ALA A 42 -1.28 -10.81 -4.99
C ALA A 42 -0.83 -12.20 -4.50
N ALA A 43 -1.54 -12.77 -3.52
CA ALA A 43 -1.19 -14.07 -2.93
C ALA A 43 -1.75 -15.28 -3.69
N PHE A 44 -2.93 -15.17 -4.33
CA PHE A 44 -3.67 -16.35 -4.79
C PHE A 44 -4.20 -16.29 -6.22
N ASP A 45 -4.16 -15.15 -6.91
CA ASP A 45 -4.75 -15.03 -8.25
C ASP A 45 -3.84 -15.69 -9.32
N PRO A 46 -4.27 -16.79 -9.97
CA PRO A 46 -3.43 -17.48 -10.94
C PRO A 46 -3.16 -16.63 -12.20
N ARG A 47 -3.95 -15.57 -12.44
CA ARG A 47 -3.80 -14.72 -13.63
C ARG A 47 -2.51 -13.87 -13.60
N ILE A 48 -1.87 -13.75 -12.44
CA ILE A 48 -0.64 -12.98 -12.25
C ILE A 48 0.57 -13.84 -11.90
N GLU A 49 0.44 -15.17 -11.94
CA GLU A 49 1.50 -16.11 -11.57
C GLU A 49 2.78 -15.91 -12.40
N GLU A 50 2.63 -15.63 -13.71
CA GLU A 50 3.74 -15.37 -14.62
C GLU A 50 4.33 -13.95 -14.49
N GLN A 51 3.87 -13.14 -13.53
CA GLN A 51 4.26 -11.72 -13.37
C GLN A 51 4.83 -11.39 -11.97
N PRO A 52 5.82 -12.16 -11.47
CA PRO A 52 6.39 -11.92 -10.14
C PRO A 52 7.05 -10.54 -10.04
N GLY A 53 6.95 -9.92 -8.86
CA GLY A 53 7.51 -8.59 -8.61
C GLY A 53 6.70 -7.42 -9.18
N SER A 54 5.51 -7.68 -9.73
CA SER A 54 4.61 -6.62 -10.22
C SER A 54 4.08 -5.73 -9.09
N TYR A 55 3.81 -4.48 -9.43
CA TYR A 55 3.11 -3.53 -8.57
C TYR A 55 1.61 -3.59 -8.86
N LEU A 56 0.79 -3.65 -7.80
CA LEU A 56 -0.65 -3.75 -7.91
C LEU A 56 -1.34 -2.51 -7.32
N VAL A 57 -2.35 -2.03 -8.04
CA VAL A 57 -3.30 -1.01 -7.58
C VAL A 57 -4.70 -1.56 -7.80
N ASP A 58 -5.49 -1.60 -6.73
CA ASP A 58 -6.88 -2.07 -6.76
C ASP A 58 -7.08 -3.40 -7.49
N CYS A 59 -6.31 -4.41 -7.07
CA CYS A 59 -6.31 -5.77 -7.62
C CYS A 59 -5.80 -5.92 -9.06
N VAL A 60 -5.23 -4.87 -9.68
CA VAL A 60 -4.76 -4.89 -11.06
C VAL A 60 -3.26 -4.58 -11.12
N VAL A 61 -2.53 -5.26 -12.01
CA VAL A 61 -1.13 -4.93 -12.32
C VAL A 61 -1.05 -3.52 -12.90
N ALA A 62 -0.28 -2.66 -12.25
CA ALA A 62 -0.17 -1.23 -12.53
C ALA A 62 1.30 -0.79 -12.53
N ASN A 63 2.14 -1.53 -13.24
CA ASN A 63 3.59 -1.28 -13.28
C ASN A 63 3.95 0.13 -13.80
N ASP A 64 3.07 0.74 -14.59
CA ASP A 64 3.16 2.12 -15.06
C ASP A 64 3.01 3.18 -13.95
N GLN A 65 2.42 2.82 -12.82
CA GLN A 65 2.22 3.69 -11.66
C GLN A 65 3.34 3.57 -10.61
N VAL A 66 4.33 2.72 -10.85
CA VAL A 66 5.49 2.58 -9.96
C VAL A 66 6.24 3.90 -9.89
N ALA A 67 6.51 4.37 -8.67
CA ALA A 67 7.27 5.59 -8.48
C ALA A 67 8.69 5.42 -9.06
N PRO A 68 9.24 6.38 -9.82
CA PRO A 68 10.55 6.19 -10.46
C PRO A 68 11.66 5.78 -9.50
N HIS A 69 11.66 6.35 -8.29
CA HIS A 69 12.66 6.07 -7.25
C HIS A 69 12.53 4.69 -6.59
N SER A 70 11.41 3.98 -6.76
CA SER A 70 11.21 2.64 -6.20
C SER A 70 11.56 1.50 -7.16
N SER A 71 12.05 1.83 -8.36
CA SER A 71 12.32 0.85 -9.43
C SER A 71 13.81 0.61 -9.72
N ASP A 72 14.72 1.30 -9.02
CA ASP A 72 16.17 1.16 -9.22
C ASP A 72 16.72 -0.10 -8.51
N PRO A 73 17.19 -1.13 -9.26
CA PRO A 73 17.71 -2.36 -8.67
C PRO A 73 19.02 -2.16 -7.90
N CYS A 74 19.84 -1.17 -8.27
CA CYS A 74 21.06 -0.85 -7.53
C CYS A 74 20.72 -0.25 -6.15
N MET A 75 19.67 0.57 -6.08
CA MET A 75 19.19 1.11 -4.79
C MET A 75 18.53 0.03 -3.94
N ALA A 76 17.74 -0.85 -4.55
CA ALA A 76 17.16 -2.01 -3.86
C ALA A 76 18.26 -2.88 -3.23
N LYS A 77 19.34 -3.17 -3.97
CA LYS A 77 20.49 -3.92 -3.44
C LYS A 77 21.17 -3.20 -2.27
N LYS A 78 21.44 -1.90 -2.39
CA LYS A 78 22.07 -1.12 -1.31
C LYS A 78 21.22 -1.14 -0.03
N LEU A 79 19.90 -1.01 -0.18
CA LEU A 79 18.97 -1.09 0.94
C LEU A 79 19.00 -2.48 1.58
N TRP A 80 19.00 -3.55 0.77
CA TRP A 80 19.10 -4.92 1.27
C TRP A 80 20.39 -5.14 2.07
N ASP A 81 21.55 -4.78 1.51
CA ASP A 81 22.85 -4.94 2.16
C ASP A 81 22.93 -4.17 3.50
N ALA A 82 22.30 -2.98 3.58
CA ALA A 82 22.22 -2.20 4.80
C ALA A 82 21.32 -2.86 5.85
N THR A 83 20.17 -3.40 5.44
CA THR A 83 19.26 -4.15 6.32
C THR A 83 19.93 -5.38 6.93
N GLU A 84 20.63 -6.17 6.11
CA GLU A 84 21.41 -7.32 6.58
C GLU A 84 22.45 -6.94 7.63
N LYS A 85 23.17 -5.83 7.41
CA LYS A 85 24.14 -5.31 8.38
C LYS A 85 23.48 -4.89 9.69
N LEU A 86 22.30 -4.28 9.64
CA LEU A 86 21.56 -3.84 10.82
C LEU A 86 21.01 -5.02 11.63
N LEU A 87 20.57 -6.07 10.95
CA LEU A 87 20.06 -7.28 11.58
C LEU A 87 21.17 -8.25 12.02
N GLY A 88 22.37 -8.12 11.46
CA GLY A 88 23.48 -9.05 11.71
C GLY A 88 23.29 -10.41 11.04
N GLU A 89 22.42 -10.49 10.03
CA GLU A 89 22.02 -11.73 9.36
C GLU A 89 22.22 -11.59 7.84
N LYS A 90 22.60 -12.68 7.18
CA LYS A 90 22.69 -12.79 5.72
C LYS A 90 21.58 -13.69 5.22
N PHE A 91 20.81 -13.20 4.25
CA PHE A 91 19.75 -13.98 3.63
C PHE A 91 20.23 -14.50 2.27
N THR A 92 20.09 -15.82 2.08
CA THR A 92 20.37 -16.50 0.81
C THR A 92 19.04 -17.00 0.24
N PHE A 93 18.74 -16.65 -1.00
CA PHE A 93 17.54 -17.08 -1.74
C PHE A 93 17.93 -17.96 -2.92
#